data_AF-F0ZJ02-F1
#
_entry.id   AF-F0ZJ02-F1
#
_cell.length_a   1.000
_cell.length_b   1.000
_cell.length_c   1.000
_cell.angle_alpha   90.00
_cell.angle_beta   90.00
_cell.angle_gamma   90.00
#
_symmetry.space_group_name_H-M   'P 1'
#
loop_
_entity.id
_entity.type
_entity.pdbx_description
1 polymer ?
#
loop_
_entity_poly.entity_id
_entity_poly.type
_entity_poly.pdbx_seq_one_letter_code
_entity_poly.pdbx_strand_id
1 'polypeptide(L)'
;MEFLSNWLIFVALYKFVSFFLIFKDDVYKNQFNRDIMKQVNPLFCRAIQLWLAYTGAVSLLTSYHLDNKDLVFSCFISFLIPFPYLVNEFFIHKTYAKIHALHVFPLCVTSIIGLFNHYMVNF
;
A
#
# COMPACT_ATOMS: atom_id res chain seq x y z
N MET A 1 -18.05 -12.19 -0.61
CA MET A 1 -16.84 -12.98 -0.29
C MET A 1 -15.85 -12.96 -1.44
N GLU A 2 -16.18 -13.53 -2.60
CA GLU A 2 -15.25 -13.70 -3.74
C GLU A 2 -14.66 -12.38 -4.25
N PHE A 3 -15.46 -11.32 -4.36
CA PHE A 3 -14.96 -10.01 -4.79
C PHE A 3 -13.86 -9.46 -3.87
N LEU A 4 -14.03 -9.54 -2.55
CA LEU A 4 -13.05 -9.03 -1.59
C LEU A 4 -11.77 -9.87 -1.60
N SER A 5 -11.90 -11.20 -1.69
CA SER A 5 -10.75 -12.09 -1.81
C SER A 5 -9.93 -11.79 -3.08
N ASN A 6 -10.59 -11.70 -4.24
CA ASN A 6 -9.94 -11.35 -5.51
C ASN A 6 -9.33 -9.95 -5.48
N TRP A 7 -10.00 -8.99 -4.84
CA TRP A 7 -9.48 -7.65 -4.63
C TRP A 7 -8.20 -7.66 -3.80
N LEU A 8 -8.17 -8.40 -2.69
CA LEU A 8 -6.98 -8.52 -1.83
C LEU A 8 -5.82 -9.21 -2.56
N ILE A 9 -6.08 -10.20 -3.40
CA ILE A 9 -5.06 -10.82 -4.27
C ILE A 9 -4.49 -9.79 -5.25
N PHE A 10 -5.35 -9.04 -5.93
CA PHE A 10 -4.92 -7.98 -6.85
C PHE A 10 -4.05 -6.94 -6.13
N VAL A 11 -4.48 -6.47 -4.96
CA VAL A 11 -3.73 -5.50 -4.16
C VAL A 11 -2.40 -6.08 -3.68
N ALA A 12 -2.36 -7.35 -3.27
CA ALA A 12 -1.12 -8.02 -2.90
C ALA A 12 -0.13 -8.07 -4.07
N LEU A 13 -0.58 -8.48 -5.27
CA LEU A 13 0.25 -8.52 -6.47
C LEU A 13 0.77 -7.13 -6.84
N TYR A 14 -0.09 -6.10 -6.80
CA TYR A 14 0.32 -4.72 -7.06
C TYR A 14 1.41 -4.25 -6.08
N LYS A 15 1.28 -4.59 -4.80
CA LYS A 15 2.27 -4.24 -3.77
C LYS A 15 3.59 -4.98 -3.97
N PHE A 16 3.57 -6.26 -4.33
CA PHE A 16 4.78 -7.01 -4.65
C PHE A 16 5.48 -6.45 -5.89
N VAL A 17 4.74 -6.15 -6.96
CA VAL A 17 5.30 -5.51 -8.16
C VAL A 17 5.91 -4.15 -7.80
N SER A 18 5.19 -3.34 -7.01
CA SER A 18 5.70 -2.04 -6.54
C SER A 18 6.97 -2.18 -5.70
N PHE A 19 7.03 -3.16 -4.79
CA PHE A 19 8.20 -3.48 -4.00
C PHE A 19 9.42 -3.76 -4.89
N PHE A 20 9.28 -4.60 -5.92
CA PHE A 20 10.37 -4.91 -6.84
C PHE A 20 10.77 -3.72 -7.74
N LEU A 21 9.81 -2.88 -8.12
CA LEU A 21 10.10 -1.71 -8.95
C LEU A 21 10.93 -0.66 -8.19
N ILE A 22 10.67 -0.44 -6.89
CA ILE A 22 11.43 0.51 -6.07
C ILE A 22 12.92 0.12 -5.97
N PHE A 23 13.32 -1.14 -6.23
CA PHE A 23 14.73 -1.55 -6.29
C PHE A 23 15.48 -1.07 -7.53
N LYS A 24 14.80 -0.69 -8.61
CA LYS A 24 15.46 -0.19 -9.81
C LYS A 24 15.70 1.31 -9.70
N ASP A 25 16.76 1.69 -9.00
CA ASP A 25 17.28 3.08 -8.91
C ASP A 25 17.28 3.80 -10.28
N ASP A 26 17.50 3.06 -11.37
CA ASP A 26 17.55 3.61 -12.74
C ASP A 26 16.18 4.02 -13.32
N VAL A 27 15.07 3.38 -12.89
CA VAL A 27 13.72 3.81 -13.29
C VAL A 27 13.38 5.14 -12.63
N TYR A 28 13.79 5.30 -11.37
CA TYR A 28 13.54 6.50 -10.56
C TYR A 28 14.45 7.67 -10.96
N LYS A 29 15.72 7.40 -11.32
CA LYS A 29 16.66 8.40 -11.84
C LYS A 29 16.25 8.99 -13.20
N ASN A 30 15.66 8.18 -14.08
CA ASN A 30 15.32 8.61 -15.44
C ASN A 30 13.95 9.29 -15.56
N GLN A 31 13.04 9.09 -14.61
CA GLN A 31 11.72 9.73 -14.62
C GLN A 31 11.67 11.09 -13.90
N PHE A 32 12.73 11.48 -13.19
CA PHE A 32 12.71 12.67 -12.33
C PHE A 32 13.76 13.71 -12.67
N ASN A 33 13.31 14.98 -12.65
CA ASN A 33 14.19 16.15 -12.71
C ASN A 33 15.23 16.05 -11.60
N ARG A 34 16.51 16.23 -11.97
CA ARG A 34 17.69 16.12 -11.08
C ARG A 34 17.60 16.98 -9.81
N ASP A 35 16.74 18.00 -9.78
CA ASP A 35 16.55 18.88 -8.63
C ASP A 35 15.71 18.27 -7.49
N ILE A 36 14.84 17.29 -7.77
CA ILE A 36 13.96 16.64 -6.76
C ILE A 36 14.64 15.46 -6.05
N MET A 37 15.68 14.88 -6.65
CA MET A 37 16.45 13.77 -6.05
C MET A 37 17.07 14.14 -4.69
N LYS A 38 17.28 15.44 -4.41
CA LYS A 38 17.83 15.91 -3.12
C LYS A 38 16.86 15.79 -1.95
N GLN A 39 15.57 15.50 -2.19
CA GLN A 39 14.54 15.50 -1.13
C GLN A 39 14.10 14.10 -0.67
N VAL A 40 14.53 13.02 -1.34
CA VAL A 40 14.07 11.67 -1.02
C VAL A 40 15.11 10.96 -0.14
N ASN A 41 14.76 10.73 1.13
CA ASN A 41 15.64 10.03 2.07
C ASN A 41 15.71 8.52 1.74
N PRO A 42 16.89 7.92 1.52
CA PRO A 42 17.02 6.51 1.17
C PRO A 42 16.54 5.55 2.29
N LEU A 43 16.65 5.93 3.57
CA LEU A 43 16.07 5.16 4.68
C LEU A 43 14.55 5.10 4.59
N PHE A 44 13.96 6.18 4.11
CA PHE A 44 12.52 6.30 3.96
C PHE A 44 11.99 5.41 2.82
N CYS A 45 12.69 5.35 1.68
CA CYS A 45 12.34 4.41 0.60
C CYS A 45 12.37 2.95 1.08
N ARG A 46 13.35 2.58 1.91
CA ARG A 46 13.44 1.23 2.51
C ARG A 46 12.28 0.95 3.47
N ALA A 47 11.85 1.93 4.24
CA ALA A 47 10.69 1.79 5.11
C ALA A 47 9.40 1.56 4.32
N ILE A 48 9.18 2.30 3.22
CA ILE A 48 8.06 2.04 2.30
C ILE A 48 8.16 0.63 1.72
N GLN A 49 9.34 0.20 1.28
CA GLN A 49 9.53 -1.13 0.69
C GLN A 49 9.13 -2.24 1.67
N LEU A 50 9.64 -2.19 2.90
CA LEU A 50 9.29 -3.17 3.94
C LEU A 50 7.79 -3.14 4.24
N TRP A 51 7.18 -1.95 4.27
CA TRP A 51 5.74 -1.82 4.45
C TRP A 51 4.94 -2.43 3.28
N LEU A 52 5.34 -2.21 2.02
CA LEU A 52 4.69 -2.83 0.86
C LEU A 52 4.80 -4.35 0.88
N ALA A 53 5.97 -4.89 1.23
CA ALA A 53 6.18 -6.33 1.35
C ALA A 53 5.32 -6.93 2.46
N TYR A 54 5.34 -6.33 3.65
CA TYR A 54 4.54 -6.78 4.79
C TYR A 54 3.05 -6.75 4.47
N THR A 55 2.54 -5.60 4.01
CA THR A 55 1.11 -5.46 3.74
C THR A 55 0.66 -6.26 2.52
N GLY A 56 1.53 -6.51 1.55
CA GLY A 56 1.28 -7.44 0.45
C GLY A 56 1.11 -8.87 0.93
N ALA A 57 2.01 -9.34 1.79
CA ALA A 57 1.94 -10.68 2.39
C ALA A 57 0.69 -10.85 3.27
N VAL A 58 0.38 -9.87 4.12
CA VAL A 58 -0.83 -9.91 4.96
C VAL A 58 -2.09 -9.91 4.09
N SER A 59 -2.17 -9.05 3.06
CA SER A 59 -3.33 -9.03 2.13
C SER A 59 -3.54 -10.37 1.44
N LEU A 60 -2.46 -11.02 1.00
CA LEU A 60 -2.50 -12.34 0.37
C LEU A 60 -2.92 -13.44 1.35
N LEU A 61 -2.41 -13.42 2.59
CA LEU A 61 -2.85 -14.38 3.60
C LEU A 61 -4.33 -14.21 3.94
N THR A 62 -4.80 -12.96 4.02
CA THR A 62 -6.21 -12.63 4.30
C THR A 62 -7.13 -13.04 3.19
N SER A 63 -6.71 -12.99 1.92
CA SER A 63 -7.57 -13.43 0.81
C SER A 63 -7.96 -14.90 0.90
N TYR A 64 -7.10 -15.74 1.48
CA TYR A 64 -7.37 -17.18 1.67
C TYR A 64 -8.06 -17.51 3.00
N HIS A 65 -8.06 -16.60 3.97
CA HIS A 65 -8.59 -16.83 5.31
C HIS A 65 -9.48 -15.67 5.78
N LEU A 66 -10.48 -15.31 4.97
CA LEU A 66 -11.43 -14.23 5.28
C LEU A 66 -12.32 -14.51 6.50
N ASP A 67 -12.41 -15.77 6.93
CA ASP A 67 -13.17 -16.20 8.11
C ASP A 67 -12.39 -15.98 9.43
N ASN A 68 -11.10 -15.63 9.35
CA ASN A 68 -10.29 -15.34 10.52
C ASN A 68 -10.36 -13.84 10.89
N LYS A 69 -11.13 -13.53 11.94
CA LYS A 69 -11.35 -12.18 12.46
C LYS A 69 -10.05 -11.41 12.76
N ASP A 70 -9.10 -12.06 13.45
CA ASP A 70 -7.85 -11.42 13.86
C ASP A 70 -6.98 -11.08 12.64
N LEU A 71 -7.01 -11.94 11.63
CA LEU A 71 -6.24 -11.77 10.42
C LEU A 71 -6.84 -10.69 9.50
N VAL A 72 -8.18 -10.60 9.43
CA VAL A 72 -8.90 -9.50 8.76
C VAL A 72 -8.61 -8.16 9.46
N PHE A 73 -8.63 -8.13 10.79
CA PHE A 73 -8.34 -6.93 11.57
C PHE A 73 -6.88 -6.49 11.42
N SER A 74 -5.93 -7.43 11.47
CA SER A 74 -4.51 -7.16 11.20
C SER A 74 -4.31 -6.59 9.79
N CYS A 75 -4.98 -7.16 8.79
CA CYS A 75 -4.95 -6.67 7.42
C CYS A 75 -5.49 -5.23 7.33
N PHE A 76 -6.63 -4.96 7.97
CA PHE A 76 -7.21 -3.63 8.06
C PHE A 76 -6.25 -2.60 8.66
N ILE A 77 -5.64 -2.91 9.81
CA ILE A 77 -4.64 -2.03 10.46
C ILE A 77 -3.45 -1.79 9.54
N SER A 78 -3.00 -2.83 8.81
CA SER A 78 -1.85 -2.74 7.92
C SER A 78 -2.04 -1.70 6.80
N PHE A 79 -3.28 -1.48 6.35
CA PHE A 79 -3.66 -0.41 5.42
C PHE A 79 -3.87 0.95 6.10
N LEU A 80 -4.19 0.98 7.39
CA LEU A 80 -4.49 2.20 8.14
C LEU A 80 -3.22 2.98 8.54
N ILE A 81 -2.18 2.28 9.02
CA ILE A 81 -0.88 2.86 9.41
C ILE A 81 -0.26 3.78 8.34
N PRO A 82 -0.15 3.39 7.06
CA PRO A 82 0.44 4.22 6.01
C PRO A 82 -0.49 5.34 5.51
N PHE A 83 -1.77 5.30 5.86
CA PHE A 83 -2.78 6.17 5.27
C PHE A 83 -2.56 7.66 5.63
N PRO A 84 -2.31 8.05 6.89
CA PRO A 84 -1.97 9.43 7.23
C PRO A 84 -0.72 9.94 6.51
N TYR A 85 0.24 9.05 6.30
CA TYR A 85 1.47 9.38 5.59
C TYR A 85 1.20 9.67 4.10
N LEU A 86 0.42 8.80 3.44
CA LEU A 86 -0.01 9.03 2.05
C LEU A 86 -0.81 10.33 1.88
N VAL A 87 -1.67 10.66 2.85
CA VAL A 87 -2.41 11.93 2.90
C VAL A 87 -1.45 13.11 3.02
N ASN A 88 -0.51 13.07 3.95
CA ASN A 88 0.45 14.17 4.14
C ASN A 88 1.33 14.39 2.90
N GLU A 89 1.80 13.32 2.26
CA GLU A 89 2.56 13.44 1.02
C GLU A 89 1.73 13.99 -0.13
N PHE A 90 0.47 13.57 -0.24
CA PHE A 90 -0.41 14.00 -1.32
C PHE A 90 -0.84 15.47 -1.21
N PHE A 91 -1.21 15.91 -0.01
CA PHE A 91 -1.79 17.24 0.22
C PHE A 91 -0.77 18.28 0.68
N ILE A 92 0.17 17.92 1.56
CA ILE A 92 1.06 18.85 2.24
C ILE A 92 2.38 18.97 1.48
N HIS A 93 3.12 17.86 1.38
CA HIS A 93 4.47 17.91 0.84
C HIS A 93 4.50 17.94 -0.68
N LYS A 94 3.44 17.44 -1.35
CA LYS A 94 3.31 17.43 -2.82
C LYS A 94 4.56 16.89 -3.52
N THR A 95 5.28 15.97 -2.87
CA THR A 95 6.57 15.48 -3.36
C THR A 95 6.35 14.54 -4.55
N TYR A 96 7.45 13.94 -5.02
CA TYR A 96 7.50 12.74 -5.88
C TYR A 96 6.37 11.73 -5.58
N ALA A 97 6.03 11.58 -4.30
CA ALA A 97 4.96 10.72 -3.84
C ALA A 97 3.59 11.07 -4.43
N LYS A 98 3.36 12.23 -5.03
CA LYS A 98 2.04 12.61 -5.57
C LYS A 98 1.55 11.68 -6.69
N ILE A 99 2.40 11.27 -7.63
CA ILE A 99 2.00 10.36 -8.73
C ILE A 99 1.77 8.95 -8.21
N HIS A 100 2.69 8.42 -7.39
CA HIS A 100 2.52 7.09 -6.79
C HIS A 100 1.41 7.03 -5.75
N ALA A 101 1.26 8.04 -4.90
CA ALA A 101 0.18 8.14 -3.93
C ALA A 101 -1.17 8.26 -4.64
N LEU A 102 -1.26 8.87 -5.82
CA LEU A 102 -2.52 8.92 -6.58
C LEU A 102 -3.02 7.52 -6.98
N HIS A 103 -2.12 6.54 -7.13
CA HIS A 103 -2.48 5.15 -7.43
C HIS A 103 -2.63 4.28 -6.17
N VAL A 104 -1.77 4.49 -5.17
CA VAL A 104 -1.79 3.73 -3.92
C VAL A 104 -2.96 4.16 -3.02
N PHE A 105 -3.35 5.44 -3.05
CA PHE A 105 -4.39 5.98 -2.19
C PHE A 105 -5.77 5.36 -2.46
N PRO A 106 -6.28 5.29 -3.71
CA PRO A 106 -7.53 4.59 -3.99
C PRO A 106 -7.49 3.13 -3.54
N LEU A 107 -6.37 2.42 -3.76
CA LEU A 107 -6.20 1.03 -3.34
C LEU A 107 -6.28 0.86 -1.82
N CYS A 108 -5.66 1.76 -1.06
CA CYS A 108 -5.76 1.76 0.39
C CYS A 108 -7.19 2.06 0.86
N VAL A 109 -7.83 3.10 0.32
CA VAL A 109 -9.20 3.49 0.70
C VAL A 109 -10.20 2.38 0.44
N THR A 110 -10.21 1.81 -0.77
CA THR A 110 -11.15 0.73 -1.12
C THR A 110 -10.90 -0.53 -0.30
N SER A 111 -9.64 -0.85 0.01
CA SER A 111 -9.30 -1.99 0.87
C SER A 111 -9.74 -1.77 2.31
N ILE A 112 -9.56 -0.57 2.87
CA ILE A 112 -10.03 -0.20 4.22
C ILE A 112 -11.56 -0.34 4.28
N ILE A 113 -12.29 0.23 3.32
CA ILE A 113 -13.75 0.16 3.28
C ILE A 113 -14.22 -1.29 3.13
N GLY A 114 -13.61 -2.06 2.23
CA GLY A 114 -13.98 -3.46 1.98
C GLY A 114 -13.74 -4.35 3.21
N LEU A 115 -12.59 -4.21 3.86
CA LEU A 115 -12.25 -4.96 5.07
C LEU A 115 -13.11 -4.54 6.26
N PHE A 116 -13.40 -3.24 6.42
CA PHE A 116 -14.26 -2.74 7.48
C PHE A 116 -15.70 -3.26 7.34
N ASN A 117 -16.26 -3.19 6.13
CA ASN A 117 -17.59 -3.71 5.86
C ASN A 117 -17.66 -5.23 6.09
N HIS A 118 -16.65 -5.97 5.65
CA HIS A 118 -16.57 -7.42 5.90
C HIS A 118 -16.50 -7.72 7.40
N TYR A 119 -15.72 -6.93 8.15
CA TYR A 119 -15.58 -7.10 9.59
C TYR A 119 -16.91 -6.85 10.32
N MET A 120 -17.63 -5.79 9.98
CA MET A 120 -18.91 -5.44 10.62
C MET A 120 -20.07 -6.39 10.29
N VAL A 121 -20.04 -7.03 9.12
CA VAL A 121 -21.14 -7.92 8.68
C VAL A 121 -20.94 -9.35 9.15
N ASN A 122 -19.69 -9.82 9.26
CA ASN A 122 -19.40 -11.23 9.52
C ASN A 122 -18.86 -11.52 10.94
N PHE A 123 -18.57 -10.50 11.77
CA PHE A 123 -17.99 -10.66 13.11
C PHE A 123 -18.49 -9.65 14.15
#